data_AF-X6LPV1-F1
#
_entry.id   AF-X6LPV1-F1
#
_cell.length_a   1.000
_cell.length_b   1.000
_cell.length_c   1.000
_cell.angle_alpha   90.00
_cell.angle_beta   90.00
_cell.angle_gamma   90.00
#
_symmetry.space_group_name_H-M   'P 1'
#
loop_
_entity.id
_entity.type
_entity.pdbx_description
1 polymer ?
#
loop_
_entity_poly.entity_id
_entity_poly.type
_entity_poly.pdbx_seq_one_letter_code
_entity_poly.pdbx_strand_id
1 'polypeptide(L)'
;MKWWNEREQKDKTEIIEKFKTMSNEQFKLWLLDECKWKNQITKDDITSIRFSIDVYLALITTNEEGKEENELTTYVKVDERESLIKMKELTIEKLVCQSYHCLEWKDIQKIRNEHVKLDLANMEGNIIESDKD
;
A
#
# COMPACT_ATOMS: atom_id res chain seq x y z
N MET A 1 7.85 -4.66 3.94
CA MET A 1 7.76 -3.65 2.86
C MET A 1 9.04 -2.84 2.58
N LYS A 2 10.12 -2.94 3.38
CA LYS A 2 11.40 -2.23 3.13
C LYS A 2 12.04 -2.61 1.78
N TRP A 3 12.07 -3.90 1.46
CA TRP A 3 12.61 -4.43 0.21
C TRP A 3 11.94 -3.84 -1.04
N TRP A 4 10.60 -3.74 -1.07
CA TRP A 4 9.85 -3.16 -2.18
C TRP A 4 10.07 -1.65 -2.29
N ASN A 5 10.08 -0.95 -1.15
CA ASN A 5 10.22 0.51 -1.14
C ASN A 5 11.60 0.99 -1.61
N GLU A 6 12.64 0.17 -1.42
CA GLU A 6 14.02 0.43 -1.87
C GLU A 6 14.26 0.16 -3.37
N ARG A 7 13.26 -0.32 -4.12
CA ARG A 7 13.40 -0.58 -5.57
C ARG A 7 13.17 0.68 -6.39
N GLU A 8 13.99 0.85 -7.42
CA GLU A 8 13.81 1.89 -8.43
C GLU A 8 12.49 1.67 -9.21
N GLN A 9 11.92 2.72 -9.79
CA GLN A 9 10.66 2.60 -10.54
C GLN A 9 10.76 1.63 -11.72
N LYS A 10 11.91 1.63 -12.42
CA LYS A 10 12.15 0.69 -13.53
C LYS A 10 12.12 -0.77 -13.07
N ASP A 11 12.73 -1.04 -11.91
CA ASP A 11 12.76 -2.36 -11.29
C ASP A 11 11.34 -2.79 -10.86
N LYS A 12 10.56 -1.88 -10.26
CA LYS A 12 9.16 -2.14 -9.89
C LYS A 12 8.29 -2.48 -11.11
N THR A 13 8.47 -1.75 -12.21
CA THR A 13 7.73 -2.02 -13.46
C THR A 13 8.02 -3.42 -14.00
N GLU A 14 9.30 -3.84 -14.06
CA GLU A 14 9.66 -5.19 -14.50
C GLU A 14 9.02 -6.26 -13.61
N ILE A 15 9.11 -6.09 -12.29
CA ILE A 15 8.53 -7.05 -11.33
C ILE A 15 7.01 -7.14 -11.51
N ILE A 16 6.33 -6.00 -11.67
CA ILE A 16 4.87 -5.96 -11.87
C ILE A 16 4.47 -6.61 -13.19
N GLU A 17 5.22 -6.36 -14.26
CA GLU A 17 4.97 -6.99 -15.56
C GLU A 17 5.08 -8.51 -15.44
N LYS A 18 6.18 -9.01 -14.86
CA LYS A 18 6.38 -10.44 -14.58
C LYS A 18 5.25 -11.01 -13.71
N PHE A 19 4.84 -10.27 -12.67
CA PHE A 19 3.75 -10.67 -11.77
C PHE A 19 2.41 -10.82 -12.50
N LYS A 20 2.10 -9.91 -13.44
CA LYS A 20 0.85 -9.96 -14.23
C LYS A 20 0.87 -11.03 -15.31
N THR A 21 2.03 -11.31 -15.90
CA THR A 21 2.13 -12.23 -17.06
C THR A 21 2.35 -13.69 -16.65
N MET A 22 3.01 -13.94 -15.53
CA MET A 22 3.36 -15.30 -15.08
C MET A 22 2.31 -15.87 -14.13
N SER A 23 2.20 -17.21 -14.08
CA SER A 23 1.48 -17.86 -12.99
C SER A 23 2.19 -17.65 -11.65
N ASN A 24 1.48 -17.87 -10.54
CA ASN A 24 2.04 -17.75 -9.20
C ASN A 24 3.30 -18.61 -8.98
N GLU A 25 3.32 -19.82 -9.53
CA GLU A 25 4.48 -20.71 -9.43
C GLU A 25 5.65 -20.23 -10.29
N GLN A 26 5.35 -19.80 -11.53
CA GLN A 26 6.36 -19.27 -12.45
C GLN A 26 7.00 -17.99 -11.91
N PHE A 27 6.19 -17.09 -11.36
CA PHE A 27 6.67 -15.86 -10.73
C PHE A 27 7.57 -16.15 -9.53
N LYS A 28 7.20 -17.14 -8.72
CA LYS A 28 8.03 -17.61 -7.59
C LYS A 28 9.38 -18.15 -8.06
N LEU A 29 9.40 -18.99 -9.09
CA LEU A 29 10.65 -19.52 -9.65
C LEU A 29 11.51 -18.40 -10.23
N TRP A 30 10.90 -17.48 -10.98
CA TRP A 30 11.59 -16.33 -11.53
C TRP A 30 12.25 -15.47 -10.43
N LEU A 31 11.55 -15.18 -9.33
CA LEU A 31 12.11 -14.42 -8.20
C LEU A 31 13.32 -15.10 -7.56
N LEU A 32 13.32 -16.43 -7.47
CA LEU A 32 14.37 -17.19 -6.79
C LEU A 32 15.56 -17.55 -7.69
N ASP A 33 15.35 -17.70 -8.99
CA ASP A 33 16.36 -18.30 -9.87
C ASP A 33 16.89 -17.32 -10.93
N GLU A 34 16.04 -16.40 -11.40
CA GLU A 34 16.32 -15.54 -12.56
C GLU A 34 16.41 -14.06 -12.21
N CYS A 35 15.68 -13.63 -11.18
CA CYS A 35 15.58 -12.23 -10.80
C CYS A 35 16.94 -11.65 -10.38
N LYS A 36 17.18 -10.39 -10.73
CA LYS A 36 18.39 -9.61 -10.37
C LYS A 36 18.68 -9.65 -8.85
N TRP A 37 17.65 -9.78 -8.01
CA TRP A 37 17.77 -9.82 -6.55
C TRP A 37 17.61 -11.20 -5.94
N LYS A 38 17.73 -12.28 -6.71
CA LYS A 38 17.56 -13.65 -6.20
C LYS A 38 18.36 -13.98 -4.93
N ASN A 39 19.56 -13.42 -4.81
CA ASN A 39 20.42 -13.63 -3.63
C ASN A 39 19.95 -12.86 -2.38
N GLN A 40 18.98 -11.95 -2.52
CA GLN A 40 18.40 -11.15 -1.44
C GLN A 40 16.98 -11.59 -1.08
N ILE A 41 16.44 -12.61 -1.77
CA ILE A 41 15.07 -13.07 -1.61
C ILE A 41 15.09 -14.52 -1.17
N THR A 42 14.44 -14.81 -0.06
CA THR A 42 14.23 -16.18 0.42
C THR A 42 12.83 -16.67 0.05
N LYS A 43 12.59 -17.97 0.23
CA LYS A 43 11.25 -18.56 0.01
C LYS A 43 10.19 -17.92 0.91
N ASP A 44 10.56 -17.50 2.12
CA ASP A 44 9.64 -16.93 3.09
C ASP A 44 9.22 -15.50 2.72
N ASP A 45 10.06 -14.78 1.97
CA ASP A 45 9.78 -13.42 1.51
C ASP A 45 8.72 -13.36 0.40
N ILE A 46 8.53 -14.45 -0.35
CA ILE A 46 7.69 -14.47 -1.56
C ILE A 46 6.26 -14.03 -1.26
N THR A 47 5.67 -14.55 -0.19
CA THR A 47 4.30 -14.19 0.20
C THR A 47 4.20 -12.71 0.52
N SER A 48 5.21 -12.14 1.20
CA SER A 48 5.23 -10.70 1.51
C SER A 48 5.42 -9.84 0.26
N ILE A 49 6.24 -10.29 -0.68
CA ILE A 49 6.51 -9.57 -1.94
C ILE A 49 5.23 -9.52 -2.77
N ARG A 50 4.56 -10.66 -2.96
CA ARG A 50 3.30 -10.74 -3.71
C ARG A 50 2.23 -9.84 -3.10
N PHE A 51 2.04 -9.93 -1.78
CA PHE A 51 1.11 -9.05 -1.06
C PHE A 51 1.44 -7.56 -1.27
N SER A 52 2.71 -7.18 -1.24
CA SER A 52 3.12 -5.79 -1.45
C SER A 52 2.80 -5.31 -2.88
N ILE A 53 2.93 -6.19 -3.88
CA ILE A 53 2.58 -5.88 -5.27
C ILE A 53 1.08 -5.75 -5.44
N ASP A 54 0.29 -6.66 -4.84
CA ASP A 54 -1.18 -6.60 -4.88
C ASP A 54 -1.70 -5.29 -4.27
N VAL A 55 -1.20 -4.91 -3.09
CA VAL A 55 -1.53 -3.63 -2.45
C VAL A 55 -1.15 -2.44 -3.33
N TYR A 56 0.04 -2.48 -3.94
CA TYR A 56 0.50 -1.41 -4.83
C TYR A 56 -0.38 -1.28 -6.08
N LEU A 57 -0.82 -2.39 -6.67
CA LEU A 57 -1.71 -2.38 -7.82
C LEU A 57 -3.11 -1.85 -7.45
N ALA A 58 -3.67 -2.27 -6.32
CA ALA A 58 -4.95 -1.74 -5.83
C ALA A 58 -4.90 -0.22 -5.63
N LEU A 59 -3.81 0.31 -5.08
CA LEU A 59 -3.59 1.74 -4.91
C LEU A 59 -3.56 2.51 -6.24
N ILE A 60 -2.96 1.93 -7.30
CA ILE A 60 -2.86 2.58 -8.60
C ILE A 60 -4.17 2.49 -9.38
N THR A 61 -4.81 1.32 -9.41
CA THR A 61 -6.06 1.12 -10.16
C THR A 61 -7.19 2.00 -9.62
N THR A 62 -7.24 2.24 -8.30
CA THR A 62 -8.19 3.17 -7.67
C THR A 62 -7.88 4.66 -7.90
N ASN A 63 -6.76 5.01 -8.54
CA ASN A 63 -6.48 6.38 -9.00
C ASN A 63 -6.83 6.59 -10.49
N GLU A 64 -6.98 5.50 -11.26
CA GLU A 64 -7.24 5.55 -12.71
C GLU A 64 -8.74 5.42 -13.05
N GLU A 65 -9.56 4.84 -12.17
CA GLU A 65 -11.02 4.85 -12.31
C GLU A 65 -11.59 6.16 -11.76
N GLY A 66 -12.00 7.05 -12.67
CA GLY A 66 -12.58 8.37 -12.39
C GLY A 66 -13.90 8.34 -11.61
N LYS A 67 -13.87 7.93 -10.35
CA LYS A 67 -14.79 8.44 -9.34
C LYS A 67 -14.29 9.83 -8.98
N GLU A 68 -15.16 10.83 -9.00
CA GLU A 68 -14.91 12.11 -8.34
C GLU A 68 -14.48 11.80 -6.90
N GLU A 69 -13.17 11.79 -6.65
CA GLU A 69 -12.63 11.85 -5.28
C GLU A 69 -13.10 13.22 -4.76
N ASN A 70 -13.93 13.25 -3.71
CA ASN A 70 -14.34 14.56 -3.18
C ASN A 70 -13.06 15.26 -2.69
N GLU A 71 -12.66 16.33 -3.35
CA GLU A 71 -11.51 17.12 -2.90
C GLU A 71 -11.94 17.86 -1.62
N LEU A 72 -11.35 17.48 -0.48
CA LEU A 72 -11.51 18.21 0.76
C LEU A 72 -10.67 19.49 0.64
N THR A 73 -11.36 20.60 0.42
CA THR A 73 -10.74 21.93 0.34
C THR A 73 -10.73 22.56 1.71
N THR A 74 -9.54 22.97 2.17
CA THR A 74 -9.36 23.70 3.42
C THR A 74 -8.47 24.92 3.19
N TYR A 75 -8.51 25.90 4.08
CA TYR A 75 -7.69 27.11 3.99
C TYR A 75 -6.69 27.11 5.14
N VAL A 76 -5.43 27.38 4.83
CA VAL A 76 -4.43 27.72 5.84
C VAL A 76 -4.27 29.23 5.85
N LYS A 77 -4.48 29.82 7.01
CA LYS A 77 -4.33 31.26 7.23
C LYS A 77 -3.08 31.53 8.06
N VAL A 78 -2.17 32.33 7.51
CA VAL A 78 -0.99 32.84 8.21
C VAL A 78 -1.07 34.36 8.13
N ASP A 79 -1.28 35.00 9.29
CA ASP A 79 -1.63 36.42 9.40
C ASP A 79 -2.89 36.77 8.57
N GLU A 80 -2.74 37.68 7.60
CA GLU A 80 -3.80 38.09 6.66
C GLU A 80 -3.84 37.25 5.37
N ARG A 81 -2.89 36.33 5.18
CA ARG A 81 -2.78 35.53 3.95
C ARG A 81 -3.49 34.21 4.10
N GLU A 82 -4.44 33.95 3.21
CA GLU A 82 -5.09 32.65 3.07
C GLU A 82 -4.49 31.90 1.87
N SER A 83 -4.10 30.65 2.11
CA SER A 83 -3.67 29.71 1.06
C SER A 83 -4.63 28.54 1.03
N LEU A 84 -5.22 28.29 -0.15
CA LEU A 84 -6.07 27.12 -0.37
C LEU A 84 -5.21 25.85 -0.39
N ILE A 85 -5.59 24.87 0.43
CA ILE A 85 -5.03 23.53 0.40
C ILE A 85 -6.12 22.58 -0.10
N LYS A 86 -5.78 21.84 -1.15
CA LYS A 86 -6.58 20.75 -1.67
C LYS A 86 -6.04 19.45 -1.10
N MET A 87 -6.84 18.79 -0.28
CA MET A 87 -6.56 17.44 0.21
C MET A 87 -7.45 16.46 -0.56
N LYS A 88 -6.86 15.36 -1.01
CA LYS A 88 -7.66 14.26 -1.56
C LYS A 88 -8.40 13.58 -0.41
N GLU A 89 -9.71 13.40 -0.53
CA GLU A 89 -10.43 12.47 0.34
C GLU A 89 -9.84 11.07 0.10
N LEU A 90 -9.25 10.49 1.15
CA LEU A 90 -8.73 9.12 1.10
C LEU A 90 -9.83 8.20 1.63
N THR A 91 -10.20 7.19 0.84
CA THR A 91 -11.06 6.10 1.32
C THR A 91 -10.36 5.33 2.44
N ILE A 92 -11.11 4.63 3.32
CA ILE A 92 -10.52 3.75 4.34
C ILE A 92 -9.50 2.82 3.71
N GLU A 93 -9.82 2.24 2.55
CA GLU A 93 -8.93 1.32 1.85
C GLU A 93 -7.58 1.99 1.51
N LYS A 94 -7.59 3.25 1.03
CA LYS A 94 -6.37 4.02 0.77
C LYS A 94 -5.63 4.36 2.07
N LEU A 95 -6.34 4.72 3.13
CA LEU A 95 -5.76 4.99 4.46
C LEU A 95 -5.12 3.73 5.06
N VAL A 96 -5.78 2.59 4.93
CA VAL A 96 -5.28 1.28 5.36
C VAL A 96 -4.02 0.94 4.56
N CYS A 97 -4.04 1.06 3.23
CA CYS A 97 -2.86 0.87 2.38
C CYS A 97 -1.69 1.79 2.76
N GLN A 98 -1.97 3.07 3.05
CA GLN A 98 -0.95 4.00 3.53
C GLN A 98 -0.43 3.64 4.93
N SER A 99 -1.31 3.17 5.82
CA SER A 99 -0.94 2.74 7.17
C SER A 99 0.00 1.53 7.16
N TYR A 100 -0.10 0.64 6.15
CA TYR A 100 0.83 -0.48 5.99
C TYR A 100 2.30 -0.04 5.79
N HIS A 101 2.56 1.21 5.39
CA HIS A 101 3.92 1.77 5.38
C HIS A 101 4.44 2.11 6.78
N CYS A 102 3.54 2.34 7.74
CA CYS A 102 3.83 2.71 9.13
C CYS A 102 3.83 1.51 10.09
N LEU A 103 3.34 0.35 9.65
CA LEU A 103 3.26 -0.86 10.45
C LEU A 103 4.56 -1.69 10.37
N GLU A 104 4.96 -2.29 11.50
CA GLU A 104 6.04 -3.26 11.48
C GLU A 104 5.56 -4.59 10.93
N TRP A 105 6.49 -5.43 10.46
CA TRP A 105 6.18 -6.75 9.92
C TRP A 105 5.38 -7.62 10.89
N LYS A 106 5.68 -7.54 12.20
CA LYS A 106 4.97 -8.28 13.24
C LYS A 106 3.48 -7.88 13.32
N ASP A 107 3.17 -6.60 13.10
CA ASP A 107 1.81 -6.06 13.15
C ASP A 107 1.02 -6.52 11.92
N ILE A 108 1.67 -6.52 10.75
CA ILE A 108 1.10 -7.05 9.50
C ILE A 108 0.79 -8.55 9.61
N GLN A 109 1.73 -9.32 10.19
CA GLN A 109 1.52 -10.75 10.44
C GLN A 109 0.36 -10.99 11.40
N LYS A 110 0.23 -10.16 12.43
CA LYS A 110 -0.86 -10.24 13.40
C LYS A 110 -2.21 -9.99 12.73
N ILE A 111 -2.33 -8.91 11.95
CA ILE A 111 -3.56 -8.58 11.20
C ILE A 111 -3.97 -9.77 10.32
N ARG A 112 -3.02 -10.36 9.59
CA ARG A 112 -3.30 -11.48 8.69
C ARG A 112 -3.68 -12.78 9.40
N ASN A 113 -2.98 -13.12 10.48
CA ASN A 113 -3.10 -14.43 11.10
C ASN A 113 -4.19 -14.46 12.19
N GLU A 114 -4.48 -13.32 12.81
CA GLU A 114 -5.43 -13.20 13.93
C GLU A 114 -6.73 -12.48 13.54
N HIS A 115 -6.91 -12.13 12.25
CA HIS A 115 -8.08 -11.38 11.76
C HIS A 115 -8.35 -10.11 12.58
N VAL A 116 -7.28 -9.37 12.91
CA VAL A 116 -7.38 -8.19 13.78
C VAL A 116 -8.12 -7.09 13.04
N LYS A 117 -9.14 -6.54 13.71
CA LYS A 117 -9.95 -5.43 13.20
C LYS A 117 -9.11 -4.16 13.11
N LEU A 118 -9.28 -3.42 12.02
CA LEU A 118 -8.64 -2.12 11.81
C LEU A 118 -9.65 -1.01 12.11
N ASP A 119 -9.33 -0.19 13.10
CA ASP A 119 -10.10 1.00 13.45
C ASP A 119 -9.34 2.26 13.00
N LEU A 120 -10.04 3.12 12.28
CA LEU A 120 -9.59 4.46 11.93
C LEU A 120 -10.11 5.43 13.00
N ALA A 121 -9.19 6.03 13.76
CA ALA A 121 -9.54 7.02 14.79
C ALA A 121 -9.09 8.43 14.40
N ASN A 122 -9.83 9.45 14.85
CA ASN A 122 -9.45 10.85 14.74
C ASN A 122 -8.37 11.21 15.78
N MET A 123 -7.85 12.44 15.72
CA MET A 123 -6.83 12.92 16.68
C MET A 123 -7.32 12.99 18.13
N GLU A 124 -8.64 12.99 18.36
CA GLU A 124 -9.25 12.94 19.70
C GLU A 124 -9.41 11.50 20.21
N GLY A 125 -9.05 10.50 19.41
CA GLY A 125 -9.18 9.07 19.72
C GLY A 125 -10.57 8.49 19.41
N ASN A 126 -11.46 9.25 18.79
CA ASN A 126 -12.78 8.77 18.41
C ASN A 126 -12.69 7.94 17.13
N ILE A 127 -13.25 6.72 17.14
CA ILE A 127 -13.31 5.85 15.96
C ILE A 127 -14.25 6.49 14.93
N ILE A 128 -13.71 6.85 13.77
CA ILE A 128 -14.43 7.42 12.63
C ILE A 128 -14.99 6.30 11.76
N GLU A 129 -14.19 5.24 11.57
CA GLU A 129 -14.56 4.11 10.73
C GLU A 129 -13.83 2.84 11.16
N SER A 130 -14.42 1.67 10.89
CA SER A 130 -13.88 0.37 11.29
C SER A 130 -14.17 -0.62 10.17
N ASP A 131 -13.20 -1.48 9.85
CA ASP A 131 -13.39 -2.57 8.89
C ASP A 131 -14.40 -3.55 9.52
N LYS A 132 -15.68 -3.41 9.16
CA LYS A 132 -16.81 -4.11 9.82
C LYS A 132 -16.81 -5.61 9.50
N ASP A 133 -17.37 -6.38 10.42
CA ASP A 133 -17.64 -7.83 10.31
C ASP A 133 -18.59 -8.18 9.15
#